data_AF-A0A257D937-F1
#
_entry.id   AF-A0A257D937-F1
#
_cell.length_a   1.000
_cell.length_b   1.000
_cell.length_c   1.000
_cell.angle_alpha   90.00
_cell.angle_beta   90.00
_cell.angle_gamma   90.00
#
_symmetry.space_group_name_H-M   'P 1'
#
loop_
_entity.id
_entity.type
_entity.pdbx_description
1 polymer ?
#
loop_
_entity_poly.entity_id
_entity_poly.type
_entity_poly.pdbx_seq_one_letter_code
_entity_poly.pdbx_strand_id
1 'polypeptide(L)' 'MEEEGTVSLRFLVGADGKVIQSEVEKSSGFKRLDEAARAGLSKCAFKPATVDGKPEQGWASMKYTWRLE' A
#
# COMPACT_ATOMS: atom_id res chain seq x y z
N MET A 1 -8.88 7.46 -22.74
CA MET A 1 -7.42 7.29 -22.64
C MET A 1 -7.22 6.03 -21.82
N GLU A 2 -6.46 5.08 -22.34
CA GLU A 2 -6.14 3.88 -21.59
C GLU A 2 -5.04 4.21 -20.58
N GLU A 3 -5.14 3.69 -19.37
CA GLU A 3 -4.23 4.03 -18.27
C GLU A 3 -3.60 2.73 -17.74
N GLU A 4 -2.28 2.63 -17.85
CA GLU A 4 -1.46 1.59 -17.26
C GLU A 4 -0.29 2.23 -16.50
N GLY A 5 0.31 1.51 -15.57
CA GLY A 5 1.41 2.04 -14.77
C GLY A 5 1.60 1.30 -13.47
N THR A 6 2.70 1.60 -12.78
CA THR A 6 3.02 0.99 -11.48
C THR A 6 3.10 2.05 -10.41
N VAL A 7 2.26 1.91 -9.38
CA VAL A 7 2.32 2.74 -8.17
C VAL A 7 3.09 1.98 -7.09
N SER A 8 4.00 2.69 -6.41
CA SER A 8 4.62 2.23 -5.16
C SER A 8 3.95 2.95 -3.99
N LEU A 9 3.45 2.17 -3.03
CA LEU A 9 2.77 2.64 -1.84
C LEU A 9 3.51 2.15 -0.60
N ARG A 10 3.50 2.93 0.47
CA ARG A 10 3.84 2.45 1.81
C ARG A 10 2.66 2.61 2.76
N PHE A 11 2.47 1.63 3.62
CA PHE A 11 1.43 1.59 4.63
C PHE A 11 2.06 1.49 6.00
N LEU A 12 1.60 2.34 6.92
CA LEU A 12 1.90 2.20 8.34
C LEU A 12 0.90 1.20 8.90
N VAL A 13 1.39 0.02 9.24
CA VAL A 13 0.60 -1.08 9.79
C VAL A 13 0.74 -1.03 11.31
N GLY A 14 -0.38 -0.97 12.02
CA GLY A 14 -0.40 -1.05 13.48
C GLY A 14 -0.10 -2.45 13.99
N ALA A 15 0.16 -2.57 15.30
CA ALA A 15 0.39 -3.87 15.95
C ALA A 15 -0.81 -4.84 15.85
N ASP A 16 -2.01 -4.33 15.54
CA ASP A 16 -3.23 -5.10 15.29
C ASP A 16 -3.38 -5.53 13.81
N GLY A 17 -2.39 -5.23 12.96
CA GLY A 17 -2.39 -5.56 11.53
C GLY A 17 -3.23 -4.62 10.66
N LYS A 18 -3.83 -3.57 11.23
CA LYS A 18 -4.60 -2.59 10.44
C LYS A 18 -3.72 -1.49 9.89
N VAL A 19 -4.12 -0.96 8.74
CA VAL A 19 -3.49 0.23 8.16
C VAL A 19 -3.92 1.46 8.95
N ILE A 20 -2.93 2.20 9.45
CA ILE A 20 -3.10 3.48 10.16
C ILE A 20 -2.89 4.65 9.19
N GLN A 21 -1.87 4.55 8.33
CA GLN A 21 -1.49 5.57 7.37
C GLN A 21 -1.07 4.94 6.05
N SER A 22 -1.17 5.70 4.97
CA SER A 22 -0.82 5.24 3.62
C SER A 22 -0.25 6.40 2.82
N GLU A 23 0.82 6.15 2.07
CA GLU A 23 1.51 7.15 1.27
C GLU A 23 1.90 6.59 -0.10
N VAL A 24 1.86 7.44 -1.12
CA VAL A 24 2.38 7.14 -2.46
C VAL A 24 3.86 7.49 -2.47
N GLU A 25 4.72 6.47 -2.56
CA GLU A 25 6.17 6.66 -2.71
C GLU A 25 6.54 6.96 -4.16
N LYS A 26 5.83 6.35 -5.10
CA LYS A 26 5.99 6.61 -6.54
C LYS A 26 4.64 6.48 -7.22
N SER A 27 4.21 7.55 -7.90
CA SER A 27 2.98 7.54 -8.70
C SER A 27 3.08 6.60 -9.90
N SER A 28 1.96 6.00 -10.28
CA SER A 28 1.79 5.30 -11.57
C SER A 28 1.85 6.23 -12.78
N GLY A 29 1.82 7.56 -12.56
CA GLY A 29 1.61 8.58 -13.59
C GLY A 29 0.14 9.03 -13.69
N PHE A 30 -0.78 8.31 -13.05
CA PHE A 30 -2.22 8.58 -13.10
C PHE A 30 -2.83 8.62 -11.70
N LYS A 31 -3.32 9.79 -11.28
CA LYS A 31 -3.92 9.99 -9.95
C LYS A 31 -5.04 8.98 -9.64
N ARG A 32 -5.88 8.66 -10.63
CA ARG A 32 -6.99 7.70 -10.48
C ARG A 32 -6.49 6.29 -10.12
N LEU A 33 -5.42 5.84 -10.78
CA LEU A 33 -4.81 4.54 -10.52
C LEU A 33 -4.11 4.49 -9.15
N ASP A 34 -3.47 5.59 -8.76
CA ASP A 34 -2.84 5.71 -7.43
C ASP A 34 -3.88 5.64 -6.30
N GLU A 35 -4.97 6.40 -6.44
CA GLU A 35 -6.06 6.42 -5.46
C GLU A 35 -6.79 5.07 -5.39
N ALA A 36 -7.04 4.42 -6.53
CA ALA A 36 -7.65 3.10 -6.58
C ALA A 36 -6.79 2.05 -5.87
N ALA A 37 -5.48 2.03 -6.13
CA ALA A 37 -4.56 1.10 -5.47
C ALA A 37 -4.47 1.38 -3.96
N ARG A 38 -4.37 2.65 -3.55
CA ARG A 38 -4.36 3.05 -2.15
C ARG A 38 -5.66 2.65 -1.43
N ALA A 39 -6.82 2.90 -2.03
CA ALA A 39 -8.12 2.59 -1.46
C ALA A 39 -8.40 1.07 -1.40
N GLY A 40 -7.89 0.31 -2.38
CA GLY A 40 -7.98 -1.15 -2.38
C GLY A 40 -7.10 -1.78 -1.31
N LEU A 41 -5.80 -1.44 -1.32
CA LEU A 41 -4.81 -2.05 -0.44
C LEU A 41 -4.97 -1.63 1.04
N SER A 42 -5.50 -0.44 1.31
CA SER A 42 -5.78 -0.01 2.70
C SER A 42 -6.84 -0.84 3.43
N LYS A 43 -7.65 -1.62 2.69
CA LYS A 43 -8.67 -2.52 3.27
C LYS A 43 -8.13 -3.89 3.64
N CYS A 44 -6.91 -4.22 3.20
CA CYS A 44 -6.29 -5.49 3.53
C CYS A 44 -5.89 -5.55 5.01
N ALA A 45 -5.98 -6.74 5.60
CA ALA A 45 -5.34 -7.02 6.87
C ALA A 45 -3.88 -7.40 6.61
N PHE A 46 -2.95 -6.68 7.24
CA PHE A 46 -1.52 -6.91 7.09
C PHE A 46 -0.98 -7.67 8.28
N LYS A 47 0.10 -8.43 8.06
CA LYS A 47 0.88 -8.95 9.17
C LYS A 47 1.70 -7.77 9.75
N PRO A 48 1.55 -7.45 11.04
CA PRO A 48 2.34 -6.39 11.65
C PRO A 48 3.83 -6.74 11.63
N ALA A 49 4.68 -5.71 11.75
CA ALA A 49 6.08 -5.92 12.04
C ALA A 49 6.22 -6.57 13.42
N THR A 50 7.33 -7.27 13.66
CA THR A 50 7.61 -7.86 14.97
C THR A 50 9.00 -7.51 15.45
N VAL A 51 9.12 -7.05 16.70
CA VAL A 51 10.39 -6.83 17.39
C VAL A 51 10.39 -7.77 18.60
N ASP A 52 11.43 -8.59 18.71
CA ASP A 52 11.55 -9.61 19.77
C ASP A 52 10.29 -10.51 19.92
N GLY A 53 9.67 -10.85 18.78
CA GLY A 53 8.48 -11.69 18.72
C GLY A 53 7.16 -10.98 19.09
N LYS A 54 7.19 -9.69 19.43
CA LYS A 54 6.01 -8.89 19.75
C LYS A 54 5.56 -8.06 18.54
N PRO A 55 4.27 -8.03 18.21
CA PRO A 55 3.75 -7.15 17.16
C PRO A 55 3.99 -5.68 17.49
N GLU A 56 4.54 -4.94 16.52
CA GLU A 56 4.76 -3.51 16.61
C GLU A 56 4.29 -2.80 15.35
N GLN A 57 4.03 -1.49 15.51
CA GLN A 57 3.70 -0.63 14.39
C GLN A 57 4.92 -0.49 13.47
N GLY A 58 4.72 -0.64 12.17
CA GLY A 58 5.81 -0.56 11.20
C GLY A 58 5.35 -0.16 9.80
N TRP A 59 6.28 0.41 9.04
CA TRP A 59 6.05 0.71 7.63
C TRP A 59 6.29 -0.53 6.76
N ALA A 60 5.37 -0.79 5.84
CA ALA A 60 5.48 -1.81 4.81
C ALA A 60 5.29 -1.18 3.43
N SER A 61 6.20 -1.46 2.49
CA SER A 61 6.11 -0.98 1.10
C SER A 61 5.56 -2.05 0.16
N MET A 62 4.78 -1.62 -0.83
CA MET A 62 4.15 -2.46 -1.83
C MET A 62 4.19 -1.80 -3.20
N LYS A 63 4.15 -2.61 -4.26
CA LYS A 63 4.00 -2.14 -5.64
C LYS A 63 2.75 -2.76 -6.25
N TYR A 64 1.99 -1.97 -6.98
CA TYR A 64 0.81 -2.43 -7.72
C TYR A 64 0.93 -1.99 -9.18
N THR A 65 0.84 -2.95 -10.11
CA THR A 65 0.98 -2.71 -11.55
C THR A 65 -0.36 -2.89 -12.24
N TRP A 66 -0.85 -1.81 -12.83
CA TRP A 66 -1.97 -1.78 -13.75
C TRP A 66 -1.47 -2.15 -15.15
N ARG A 67 -2.14 -3.09 -15.81
CA ARG A 67 -1.87 -3.49 -17.20
C ARG A 67 -3.18 -3.55 -17.97
N LEU A 68 -3.11 -3.22 -19.25
CA LEU A 68 -4.15 -3.51 -20.21
C LEU A 68 -3.93 -4.95 -20.72
N GLU A 69 -5.02 -5.65 -21.01
CA GLU A 69 -4.96 -6.99 -21.61
C GLU A 69 -4.74 -6.92 -23.12
#